data_AF-A0A893DDC3-F1
#
_entry.id   AF-A0A893DDC3-F1
#
_cell.length_a   1.000
_cell.length_b   1.000
_cell.length_c   1.000
_cell.angle_alpha   90.00
_cell.angle_beta   90.00
_cell.angle_gamma   90.00
#
_symmetry.space_group_name_H-M   'P 1'
#
loop_
_entity.id
_entity.type
_entity.pdbx_description
1 polymer ?
#
loop_
_entity_poly.entity_id
_entity_poly.type
_entity_poly.pdbx_seq_one_letter_code
_entity_poly.pdbx_strand_id
1 'polypeptide(L)'
;MNSSFIEDSILRLNSKNPHKISSITKIVISLNYKFNVVKPIYILQLIFGRKPLILKSKKSIANFNLREGMYSSYKITIRGKLIDEFLNLMQSILFVRLSLHQSKHKFKINNNSATLAVPDVSIFPQIESEMDKINSRVGLQVTYVFSTNKRNEITSIISNNNIL
;
A
#
# COMPACT_ATOMS: atom_id res chain seq x y z
N MET A 1 -2.95 -7.39 22.38
CA MET A 1 -3.82 -7.54 21.18
C MET A 1 -3.44 -8.72 20.28
N ASN A 2 -2.32 -9.43 20.49
CA ASN A 2 -1.85 -10.46 19.54
C ASN A 2 -2.33 -11.90 19.81
N SER A 3 -2.88 -12.21 20.99
CA SER A 3 -3.28 -13.59 21.33
C SER A 3 -4.57 -14.04 20.62
N SER A 4 -5.59 -13.20 20.59
CA SER A 4 -6.89 -13.54 19.99
C SER A 4 -6.83 -13.75 18.47
N PHE A 5 -6.03 -12.95 17.75
CA PHE A 5 -5.87 -13.08 16.30
C PHE A 5 -5.18 -14.39 15.89
N ILE A 6 -4.23 -14.85 16.71
CA ILE A 6 -3.50 -16.10 16.49
C ILE A 6 -4.43 -17.29 16.68
N GLU A 7 -5.26 -17.27 17.74
CA GLU A 7 -6.24 -18.33 18.02
C GLU A 7 -7.30 -18.44 16.92
N ASP A 8 -7.86 -17.31 16.47
CA ASP A 8 -8.85 -17.28 15.38
C ASP A 8 -8.28 -17.77 14.04
N SER A 9 -7.02 -17.45 13.76
CA SER A 9 -6.37 -17.89 12.51
C SER A 9 -5.98 -19.37 12.55
N ILE A 10 -5.59 -19.91 13.71
CA ILE A 10 -5.36 -21.35 13.90
C ILE A 10 -6.65 -22.15 13.70
N LEU A 11 -7.76 -21.69 14.29
CA LEU A 11 -9.07 -22.35 14.18
C LEU A 11 -9.58 -22.37 12.73
N ARG A 12 -9.44 -21.26 12.00
CA ARG A 12 -9.93 -21.14 10.62
C ARG A 12 -9.06 -21.89 9.60
N LEU A 13 -7.76 -22.00 9.85
CA LEU A 13 -6.81 -22.59 8.91
C LEU A 13 -6.45 -24.05 9.24
N ASN A 14 -7.04 -24.65 10.29
CA ASN A 14 -6.76 -26.02 10.75
C ASN A 14 -5.25 -26.34 10.75
N SER A 15 -4.43 -25.35 11.06
CA SER A 15 -2.98 -25.44 10.89
C SER A 15 -2.35 -25.88 12.19
N LYS A 16 -1.87 -27.14 12.21
CA LYS A 16 -1.19 -27.74 13.38
C LYS A 16 0.11 -27.02 13.79
N ASN A 17 0.68 -26.20 12.91
CA ASN A 17 1.97 -25.52 13.14
C ASN A 17 1.79 -24.00 13.30
N PRO A 18 2.16 -23.41 14.45
CA PRO A 18 2.00 -21.97 14.70
C PRO A 18 2.89 -21.10 13.79
N HIS A 19 4.04 -21.61 13.32
CA HIS A 19 4.88 -20.89 12.36
C HIS A 19 4.28 -20.80 10.95
N LYS A 20 3.21 -21.54 10.67
CA LYS A 20 2.51 -21.49 9.38
C LYS A 20 1.47 -20.38 9.31
N ILE A 21 1.30 -19.61 10.39
CA ILE A 21 0.38 -18.48 10.41
C ILE A 21 0.86 -17.44 9.39
N SER A 22 0.00 -17.19 8.42
CA SER A 22 0.24 -16.24 7.35
C SER A 22 0.20 -14.81 7.89
N SER A 23 1.27 -14.06 7.66
CA SER A 23 1.43 -12.69 8.12
C SER A 23 1.83 -11.77 6.97
N ILE A 24 1.64 -10.46 7.17
CA ILE A 24 2.15 -9.43 6.25
C ILE A 24 3.62 -9.22 6.54
N THR A 25 4.48 -9.49 5.57
CA THR A 25 5.94 -9.39 5.71
C THR A 25 6.44 -7.96 5.51
N LYS A 26 5.85 -7.25 4.55
CA LYS A 26 6.17 -5.85 4.23
C LYS A 26 5.04 -5.21 3.45
N ILE A 27 4.95 -3.90 3.56
CA ILE A 27 4.09 -3.08 2.73
C ILE A 27 4.98 -2.19 1.87
N VAL A 28 4.73 -2.20 0.56
CA VAL A 28 5.41 -1.38 -0.41
C VAL A 28 4.44 -0.34 -0.92
N ILE A 29 4.78 0.93 -0.73
CA ILE A 29 4.03 2.05 -1.27
C ILE A 29 4.82 2.62 -2.43
N SER A 30 4.19 2.75 -3.58
CA SER A 30 4.82 3.28 -4.78
C SER A 30 3.97 4.36 -5.42
N LEU A 31 4.66 5.43 -5.83
CA LEU A 31 4.09 6.58 -6.52
C LEU A 31 4.89 6.80 -7.81
N ASN A 32 4.18 6.93 -8.92
CA ASN A 32 4.78 7.21 -10.22
C ASN A 32 4.57 8.68 -10.55
N TYR A 33 5.67 9.42 -10.68
CA TYR A 33 5.65 10.83 -11.04
C TYR A 33 6.88 11.17 -11.86
N LYS A 34 6.67 11.66 -13.07
CA LYS A 34 7.75 11.98 -14.02
C LYS A 34 8.22 13.42 -13.81
N PHE A 35 9.46 13.69 -14.22
CA PHE A 35 10.06 15.03 -14.36
C PHE A 35 10.32 15.81 -13.06
N ASN A 36 9.41 15.82 -12.08
CA ASN A 36 9.60 16.53 -10.81
C ASN A 36 9.98 15.56 -9.68
N VAL A 37 11.03 15.91 -8.94
CA VAL A 37 11.54 15.15 -7.80
C VAL A 37 11.01 15.67 -6.47
N VAL A 38 10.81 16.98 -6.35
CA VAL A 38 10.50 17.63 -5.07
C VAL A 38 9.08 17.32 -4.63
N LYS A 39 8.10 17.48 -5.53
CA LYS A 39 6.67 17.24 -5.25
C LYS A 39 6.37 15.83 -4.71
N PRO A 40 6.77 14.73 -5.39
CA PRO A 40 6.46 13.39 -4.90
C PRO A 40 7.16 13.03 -3.60
N ILE A 41 8.36 13.59 -3.35
CA ILE A 41 9.03 13.43 -2.06
C ILE A 41 8.22 14.10 -0.94
N TYR A 42 7.78 15.33 -1.19
CA TYR A 42 7.01 16.11 -0.23
C TYR A 42 5.68 15.42 0.13
N ILE A 43 4.93 14.96 -0.88
CA ILE A 43 3.67 14.22 -0.69
C ILE A 43 3.86 12.98 0.19
N LEU A 44 4.84 12.14 -0.14
CA LEU A 44 5.08 10.90 0.60
C LEU A 44 5.61 11.18 2.02
N GLN A 45 6.37 12.26 2.20
CA GLN A 45 6.86 12.66 3.51
C GLN A 45 5.76 13.25 4.38
N LEU A 46 4.81 14.00 3.83
CA LEU A 46 3.64 14.49 4.55
C LEU A 46 2.74 13.35 5.03
N ILE A 47 2.52 12.35 4.18
CA ILE A 47 1.62 11.24 4.53
C ILE A 47 2.29 10.25 5.49
N PHE A 48 3.53 9.84 5.19
CA PHE A 48 4.17 8.71 5.87
C PHE A 48 5.30 9.12 6.82
N GLY A 49 5.63 10.42 6.91
CA GLY A 49 6.74 10.92 7.74
C GLY A 49 8.11 10.40 7.31
N ARG A 50 8.24 9.84 6.10
CA ARG A 50 9.41 9.09 5.66
C ARG A 50 9.92 9.56 4.32
N LYS A 51 11.25 9.64 4.22
CA LYS A 51 11.93 9.95 2.96
C LYS A 51 11.80 8.75 2.00
N PRO A 52 11.19 8.93 0.82
CA PRO A 52 11.08 7.86 -0.15
C PRO A 52 12.39 7.59 -0.86
N LEU A 53 12.54 6.35 -1.32
CA LEU A 53 13.61 5.98 -2.24
C LEU A 53 13.25 6.44 -3.65
N ILE A 54 14.16 7.19 -4.26
CA ILE A 54 14.00 7.73 -5.61
C ILE A 54 14.53 6.69 -6.60
N LEU A 55 13.67 6.22 -7.50
CA LEU A 55 14.01 5.23 -8.52
C LEU A 55 14.24 5.93 -9.87
N LYS A 56 15.40 5.65 -10.45
CA LYS A 56 15.76 6.06 -11.81
C LYS A 56 15.30 4.99 -12.81
N SER A 57 14.93 5.42 -14.02
CA SER A 57 14.64 4.51 -15.11
C SER A 57 15.89 3.72 -15.51
N LYS A 58 15.76 2.40 -15.63
CA LYS A 58 16.84 1.50 -16.07
C LYS A 58 16.90 1.35 -17.59
N LYS A 59 15.81 1.65 -18.29
CA LYS A 59 15.68 1.46 -19.75
C LYS A 59 15.14 2.73 -20.39
N SER A 60 15.64 3.04 -21.58
CA SER A 60 15.06 4.06 -22.44
C SER A 60 13.86 3.46 -23.16
N ILE A 61 12.68 4.08 -23.03
CA ILE A 61 11.46 3.64 -23.71
C ILE A 61 10.75 4.87 -24.27
N ALA A 62 10.79 5.01 -25.59
CA ALA A 62 10.26 6.16 -26.32
C ALA A 62 8.76 6.36 -26.06
N ASN A 63 7.95 5.29 -26.05
CA ASN A 63 6.50 5.37 -25.80
C ASN A 63 6.14 6.02 -24.45
N PHE A 64 7.02 5.94 -23.45
CA PHE A 64 6.80 6.54 -22.14
C PHE A 64 7.53 7.87 -21.97
N ASN A 65 8.18 8.39 -23.00
CA ASN A 65 9.06 9.56 -22.94
C ASN A 65 10.10 9.44 -21.81
N LEU A 66 10.63 8.23 -21.61
CA LEU A 66 11.62 7.93 -20.57
C LEU A 66 13.00 7.70 -21.21
N ARG A 67 14.00 8.38 -20.66
CA ARG A 67 15.42 8.13 -20.93
C ARG A 67 16.06 7.42 -19.74
N GLU A 68 17.17 6.74 -19.97
CA GLU A 68 17.94 6.09 -18.91
C GLU A 68 18.43 7.12 -17.89
N GLY A 69 18.37 6.76 -16.60
CA GLY A 69 18.77 7.64 -15.52
C GLY A 69 17.74 8.70 -15.11
N MET A 70 16.64 8.87 -15.84
CA MET A 70 15.57 9.80 -15.46
C MET A 70 14.82 9.35 -14.21
N TYR A 71 14.46 10.28 -13.34
CA TYR A 71 13.61 10.02 -12.18
C TYR A 71 12.17 9.74 -12.60
N SER A 72 11.62 8.60 -12.15
CA SER A 72 10.29 8.15 -12.60
C SER A 72 9.38 7.65 -11.47
N SER A 73 9.94 7.04 -10.44
CA SER A 73 9.14 6.40 -9.40
C SER A 73 9.72 6.65 -8.01
N TYR A 74 8.86 6.69 -7.02
CA TYR A 74 9.18 6.94 -5.62
C TYR A 74 8.58 5.82 -4.79
N LYS A 75 9.37 5.23 -3.90
CA LYS A 75 8.95 4.06 -3.14
C LYS A 75 9.29 4.18 -1.66
N ILE A 76 8.34 3.81 -0.81
CA ILE A 76 8.53 3.58 0.62
C ILE A 76 8.27 2.11 0.91
N THR A 77 9.03 1.52 1.82
CA THR A 77 8.79 0.16 2.30
C THR A 77 8.67 0.19 3.81
N ILE A 78 7.54 -0.32 4.31
CA ILE A 78 7.21 -0.40 5.73
C ILE A 78 7.34 -1.85 6.17
N ARG A 79 7.91 -2.08 7.35
CA ARG A 79 8.16 -3.40 7.96
C ARG A 79 8.00 -3.34 9.48
N GLY A 80 7.80 -4.50 10.11
CA GLY A 80 7.73 -4.65 11.56
C GLY A 80 6.49 -3.97 12.15
N LYS A 81 6.62 -3.42 13.36
CA LYS A 81 5.52 -2.80 14.12
C LYS A 81 4.77 -1.69 13.38
N LEU A 82 5.45 -1.03 12.44
CA LEU A 82 4.89 0.07 11.65
C LEU A 82 3.88 -0.40 10.60
N ILE A 83 3.83 -1.71 10.32
CA ILE A 83 2.78 -2.30 9.50
C ILE A 83 1.43 -2.10 10.19
N ASP A 84 1.36 -2.34 11.49
CA ASP A 84 0.11 -2.26 12.26
C ASP A 84 -0.40 -0.81 12.32
N GLU A 85 0.50 0.15 12.54
CA GLU A 85 0.19 1.59 12.48
C GLU A 85 -0.34 2.01 11.10
N PHE A 86 0.31 1.55 10.03
CA PHE A 86 -0.13 1.84 8.67
C PHE A 86 -1.50 1.21 8.35
N LEU A 87 -1.74 -0.02 8.79
CA LEU A 87 -3.02 -0.69 8.58
C LEU A 87 -4.15 0.04 9.30
N ASN A 88 -3.94 0.44 10.55
CA ASN A 88 -4.90 1.24 11.30
C ASN A 88 -5.18 2.58 10.60
N LEU A 89 -4.13 3.28 10.15
CA LEU A 89 -4.27 4.54 9.43
C LEU A 89 -5.04 4.36 8.11
N MET A 90 -4.74 3.29 7.35
CA MET A 90 -5.48 2.95 6.13
C MET A 90 -6.93 2.62 6.41
N GLN A 91 -7.22 1.85 7.46
CA GLN A 91 -8.59 1.51 7.82
C GLN A 91 -9.39 2.76 8.20
N SER A 92 -8.82 3.68 8.99
CA SER A 92 -9.49 4.95 9.34
C SER A 92 -9.80 5.79 8.10
N ILE A 93 -8.87 5.89 7.15
CA ILE A 93 -9.07 6.67 5.91
C ILE A 93 -10.10 6.01 4.99
N LEU A 94 -10.00 4.69 4.83
CA LEU A 94 -10.91 3.93 3.98
C LEU A 94 -12.34 3.95 4.55
N PHE A 95 -12.52 3.83 5.86
CA PHE A 95 -13.85 3.84 6.50
C PHE A 95 -14.62 5.13 6.21
N VAL A 96 -13.97 6.29 6.30
CA VAL A 96 -14.61 7.60 6.06
C VAL A 96 -15.08 7.74 4.61
N ARG A 97 -14.34 7.19 3.63
CA ARG A 97 -14.70 7.31 2.20
C ARG A 97 -15.56 6.17 1.66
N LEU A 98 -15.46 4.96 2.21
CA LEU A 98 -16.19 3.78 1.78
C LEU A 98 -17.67 3.81 2.17
N SER A 99 -18.09 4.69 3.07
CA SER A 99 -19.50 4.86 3.44
C SER A 99 -20.43 5.17 2.25
N LEU A 100 -19.91 5.58 1.09
CA LEU A 100 -20.73 6.02 -0.05
C LEU A 100 -20.47 5.30 -1.39
N HIS A 101 -19.51 4.38 -1.50
CA HIS A 101 -19.29 3.64 -2.74
C HIS A 101 -19.09 2.15 -2.50
N GLN A 102 -20.19 1.41 -2.54
CA GLN A 102 -20.23 -0.01 -2.85
C GLN A 102 -19.56 -0.28 -4.22
N SER A 103 -18.24 -0.44 -4.26
CA SER A 103 -17.63 -1.13 -5.40
C SER A 103 -16.24 -1.63 -5.05
N LYS A 104 -16.17 -2.90 -4.67
CA LYS A 104 -15.08 -3.83 -5.01
C LYS A 104 -13.75 -3.11 -5.25
N HIS A 105 -13.06 -2.66 -4.21
CA HIS A 105 -11.65 -2.35 -4.36
C HIS A 105 -10.97 -3.65 -4.80
N LYS A 106 -10.76 -3.79 -6.12
CA LYS A 106 -10.21 -4.99 -6.76
C LYS A 106 -8.75 -5.08 -6.35
N PHE A 107 -8.49 -5.59 -5.15
CA PHE A 107 -7.18 -6.07 -4.77
C PHE A 107 -6.71 -7.00 -5.86
N LYS A 108 -5.67 -6.58 -6.58
CA LYS A 108 -5.04 -7.45 -7.56
C LYS A 108 -4.14 -8.40 -6.81
N ILE A 109 -4.66 -9.59 -6.51
CA ILE A 109 -3.88 -10.65 -5.88
C ILE A 109 -2.99 -11.29 -6.95
N ASN A 110 -1.68 -11.22 -6.73
CA ASN A 110 -0.65 -11.85 -7.53
C ASN A 110 0.27 -12.65 -6.62
N ASN A 111 0.31 -13.97 -6.79
CA ASN A 111 1.07 -14.94 -5.98
C ASN A 111 0.97 -14.64 -4.47
N ASN A 112 2.01 -14.01 -3.92
CA ASN A 112 2.18 -13.69 -2.50
C ASN A 112 1.96 -12.20 -2.18
N SER A 113 1.25 -11.48 -3.06
CA SER A 113 1.04 -10.04 -2.92
C SER A 113 -0.37 -9.64 -3.29
N ALA A 114 -0.88 -8.62 -2.64
CA ALA A 114 -2.13 -7.96 -3.00
C ALA A 114 -1.85 -6.48 -3.21
N THR A 115 -2.21 -5.95 -4.37
CA THR A 115 -2.03 -4.53 -4.68
C THR A 115 -3.38 -3.83 -4.70
N LEU A 116 -3.44 -2.74 -3.94
CA LEU A 116 -4.50 -1.73 -3.97
C LEU A 116 -4.02 -0.54 -4.78
N ALA A 117 -4.79 -0.13 -5.77
CA ALA A 117 -4.58 1.11 -6.48
C ALA A 117 -5.50 2.17 -5.89
N VAL A 118 -4.89 3.20 -5.31
CA VAL A 118 -5.57 4.41 -4.85
C VAL A 118 -5.49 5.42 -6.01
N PRO A 119 -6.61 5.79 -6.63
CA PRO A 119 -6.61 6.64 -7.81
C PRO A 119 -6.14 8.06 -7.51
N ASP A 120 -6.37 8.54 -6.29
CA ASP A 120 -5.99 9.89 -5.88
C ASP A 120 -5.50 9.94 -4.43
N VAL A 121 -4.36 10.59 -4.23
CA VAL A 121 -3.71 10.78 -2.92
C VAL A 121 -4.47 11.81 -2.06
N SER A 122 -5.41 12.56 -2.63
CA SER A 122 -6.31 13.45 -1.87
C SER A 122 -7.18 12.73 -0.84
N ILE A 123 -7.16 11.39 -0.77
CA ILE A 123 -7.77 10.60 0.32
C ILE A 123 -7.12 10.85 1.68
N PHE A 124 -5.89 11.35 1.71
CA PHE A 124 -5.16 11.59 2.95
C PHE A 124 -5.49 13.00 3.46
N PRO A 125 -6.01 13.16 4.70
CA PRO A 125 -6.33 14.47 5.26
C PRO A 125 -5.10 15.38 5.36
N GLN A 126 -3.90 14.80 5.47
CA GLN A 126 -2.62 15.53 5.47
C GLN A 126 -2.31 16.22 4.13
N ILE A 127 -2.90 15.72 3.04
CA ILE A 127 -2.71 16.27 1.69
C ILE A 127 -3.84 17.23 1.33
N GLU A 128 -5.05 16.99 1.84
CA GLU A 128 -6.22 17.85 1.61
C GLU A 128 -5.95 19.31 2.03
N SER A 129 -5.27 19.53 3.16
CA SER A 129 -4.87 20.87 3.63
C SER A 129 -3.78 21.54 2.80
N GLU A 130 -3.07 20.79 1.95
CA GLU A 130 -1.92 21.24 1.17
C GLU A 130 -2.21 21.17 -0.36
N MET A 131 -3.47 20.99 -0.75
CA MET A 131 -3.90 20.81 -2.14
C MET A 131 -3.48 21.98 -3.05
N ASP A 132 -3.47 23.21 -2.54
CA ASP A 132 -3.07 24.41 -3.30
C ASP A 132 -1.61 24.36 -3.78
N LYS A 133 -0.75 23.58 -3.10
CA LYS A 133 0.64 23.39 -3.49
C LYS A 133 0.80 22.20 -4.44
N ILE A 134 -0.14 21.27 -4.42
CA ILE A 134 -0.10 19.98 -5.14
C ILE A 134 -1.13 20.04 -6.28
N ASN A 135 -0.86 20.89 -7.27
CA ASN A 135 -1.72 21.12 -8.46
C ASN A 135 -1.86 19.91 -9.42
N SER A 136 -1.69 18.68 -8.94
CA SER A 136 -1.82 17.47 -9.75
C SER A 136 -2.43 16.33 -8.95
N ARG A 137 -3.48 15.71 -9.49
CA ARG A 137 -3.98 14.42 -8.99
C ARG A 137 -2.90 13.36 -9.21
N VAL A 138 -2.43 12.77 -8.14
CA VAL A 138 -1.39 11.73 -8.19
C VAL A 138 -2.01 10.43 -7.67
N GLY A 139 -1.79 9.34 -8.40
CA GLY A 139 -2.19 8.01 -7.96
C GLY A 139 -1.15 7.37 -7.04
N LEU A 140 -1.61 6.58 -6.08
CA LEU A 140 -0.78 5.81 -5.16
C LEU A 140 -1.06 4.32 -5.32
N GLN A 141 -0.01 3.50 -5.32
CA GLN A 141 -0.16 2.05 -5.29
C GLN A 141 0.38 1.51 -3.98
N VAL A 142 -0.43 0.72 -3.28
CA VAL A 142 -0.07 0.06 -2.03
C VAL A 142 -0.06 -1.44 -2.28
N THR A 143 1.10 -2.07 -2.14
CA THR A 143 1.29 -3.50 -2.29
C THR A 143 1.60 -4.14 -0.95
N TYR A 144 0.70 -4.99 -0.50
CA TYR A 144 0.89 -5.87 0.65
C TYR A 144 1.60 -7.13 0.18
N VAL A 145 2.66 -7.52 0.90
CA VAL A 145 3.37 -8.78 0.64
C VAL A 145 3.16 -9.71 1.82
N PHE A 146 2.64 -10.90 1.56
CA PHE A 146 2.32 -11.88 2.59
C PHE A 146 3.47 -12.88 2.75
N SER A 147 3.36 -13.76 3.74
CA SER A 147 4.28 -14.89 3.92
C SER A 147 3.80 -16.16 3.20
N THR A 148 2.59 -16.15 2.62
CA THR A 148 1.94 -17.34 2.03
C THR A 148 1.60 -17.12 0.56
N ASN A 149 1.87 -18.10 -0.28
CA ASN A 149 1.55 -18.04 -1.70
C ASN A 149 0.10 -18.44 -2.02
N LYS A 150 -0.68 -18.86 -1.01
CA LYS A 150 -2.04 -19.35 -1.22
C LYS A 150 -3.03 -18.21 -1.28
N ARG A 151 -3.71 -18.09 -2.43
CA ARG A 151 -4.72 -17.07 -2.68
C ARG A 151 -5.85 -17.05 -1.65
N ASN A 152 -6.31 -18.22 -1.20
CA ASN A 152 -7.41 -18.33 -0.23
C ASN A 152 -7.04 -17.71 1.13
N GLU A 153 -5.80 -17.94 1.58
CA GLU A 153 -5.28 -17.39 2.83
C GLU A 153 -5.07 -15.88 2.73
N ILE A 154 -4.63 -15.38 1.57
CA ILE A 154 -4.49 -13.93 1.35
C ILE A 154 -5.85 -13.23 1.43
N THR A 155 -6.88 -13.79 0.78
CA THR A 155 -8.22 -13.19 0.79
C THR A 155 -8.80 -13.17 2.21
N SER A 156 -8.59 -14.23 3.01
CA SER A 156 -9.10 -14.28 4.39
C SER A 156 -8.40 -13.28 5.31
N ILE A 157 -7.09 -13.03 5.12
CA ILE A 157 -6.36 -12.00 5.88
C ILE A 157 -6.88 -10.60 5.52
N ILE A 158 -7.13 -10.34 4.24
CA ILE A 158 -7.65 -9.05 3.77
C ILE A 158 -9.05 -8.80 4.35
N SER A 159 -9.93 -9.82 4.34
CA SER A 159 -11.26 -9.69 4.94
C SER A 159 -11.21 -9.51 6.46
N ASN A 160 -10.33 -10.22 7.16
CA ASN A 160 -10.24 -10.14 8.62
C ASN A 160 -9.74 -8.80 9.13
N ASN A 161 -8.84 -8.15 8.38
CA ASN A 161 -8.30 -6.85 8.75
C ASN A 161 -9.23 -5.70 8.33
N ASN A 162 -10.47 -5.99 7.91
CA ASN A 162 -11.45 -5.00 7.42
C ASN A 162 -10.83 -4.03 6.40
N ILE A 163 -9.97 -4.57 5.54
CA ILE A 163 -9.40 -3.85 4.40
C ILE A 163 -10.45 -3.80 3.24
N LEU A 164 -11.62 -4.43 3.44
CA LEU A 164 -12.81 -4.46 2.60
C LEU A 164 -14.05 -4.13 3.41
#